data_AF-A0A3L7AEU4-F1
#
_entry.id   AF-A0A3L7AEU4-F1
#
_cell.length_a   1.000
_cell.length_b   1.000
_cell.length_c   1.000
_cell.angle_alpha   90.00
_cell.angle_beta   90.00
_cell.angle_gamma   90.00
#
_symmetry.space_group_name_H-M   'P 1'
#
loop_
_entity.id
_entity.type
_entity.pdbx_description
1 polymer ?
#
loop_
_entity_poly.entity_id
_entity_poly.type
_entity_poly.pdbx_seq_one_letter_code
_entity_poly.pdbx_strand_id
1 'polypeptide(L)'
;MLAAAPARAAQGPEQKPGALTPDYWAGLTICPRDQVAPRDYNRCLYDAQRTSESALEAEVGNAVAVIESRADLVAVQRSRWKNLLDEAQSRFLIFRNFDCQSVAPFEGKRGIGNFEQRTLCLIEANTRRARELRGRYGDPLPAAPEGPKGPQARPGAWVFPTSPPVD
;
A
#
# COMPACT_ATOMS: atom_id res chain seq x y z
N MET A 1 -35.24 25.35 57.54
CA MET A 1 -34.61 25.96 56.34
C MET A 1 -33.11 25.76 56.46
N LEU A 2 -32.56 24.74 55.81
CA LEU A 2 -31.11 24.52 55.73
C LEU A 2 -30.68 24.78 54.28
N ALA A 3 -29.83 25.79 54.10
CA ALA A 3 -29.22 26.13 52.82
C ALA A 3 -28.12 25.10 52.49
N ALA A 4 -28.22 24.48 51.31
CA ALA A 4 -27.16 23.64 50.77
C ALA A 4 -26.10 24.54 50.10
N ALA A 5 -24.84 24.37 50.50
CA ALA A 5 -23.68 24.99 49.87
C ALA A 5 -23.42 24.41 48.47
N PRO A 6 -22.86 25.19 47.52
CA PRO A 6 -22.59 24.69 46.17
C PRO A 6 -21.37 23.75 46.19
N ALA A 7 -21.51 22.62 45.50
CA ALA A 7 -20.43 21.66 45.30
C ALA A 7 -19.28 22.31 44.51
N ARG A 8 -18.07 22.26 45.09
CA ARG A 8 -16.80 22.56 44.39
C ARG A 8 -16.63 21.57 43.24
N ALA A 9 -16.62 22.08 42.01
CA ALA A 9 -16.16 21.33 40.86
C ALA A 9 -14.70 20.93 41.06
N ALA A 10 -14.42 19.64 41.06
CA ALA A 10 -13.06 19.11 41.02
C ALA A 10 -12.41 19.57 39.72
N GLN A 11 -11.37 20.39 39.83
CA GLN A 11 -10.49 20.74 38.73
C GLN A 11 -9.74 19.46 38.33
N GLY A 12 -10.24 18.78 37.31
CA GLY A 12 -9.45 17.78 36.59
C GLY A 12 -8.18 18.43 36.02
N PRO A 13 -7.10 17.67 35.81
CA PRO A 13 -5.86 18.23 35.31
C PRO A 13 -6.13 18.93 33.98
N GLU A 14 -5.81 20.22 33.94
CA GLU A 14 -5.89 21.10 32.79
C GLU A 14 -5.01 20.55 31.68
N GLN A 15 -5.64 19.80 30.79
CA GLN A 15 -5.00 19.21 29.62
C GLN A 15 -4.69 20.35 28.66
N LYS A 16 -3.45 20.84 28.67
CA LYS A 16 -2.95 21.79 27.67
C LYS A 16 -3.31 21.29 26.26
N PRO A 17 -4.10 22.02 25.46
CA PRO A 17 -4.28 21.72 24.06
C PRO A 17 -3.00 22.17 23.33
N GLY A 18 -1.98 21.32 23.34
CA GLY A 18 -0.68 21.69 22.81
C GLY A 18 0.30 20.52 22.79
N ALA A 19 0.06 19.57 21.87
CA ALA A 19 1.06 18.78 21.15
C ALA A 19 0.38 17.59 20.44
N LEU A 20 -0.48 17.86 19.45
CA LEU A 20 -0.89 16.85 18.47
C LEU A 20 -0.37 17.28 17.11
N THR A 21 0.92 17.11 16.89
CA THR A 21 1.41 16.63 15.60
C THR A 21 2.64 15.78 15.90
N PRO A 22 2.47 14.51 16.27
CA PRO A 22 3.49 13.55 15.92
C PRO A 22 3.72 13.75 14.43
N ASP A 23 4.97 13.88 13.99
CA ASP A 23 5.28 13.74 12.58
C ASP A 23 4.67 12.43 12.10
N TYR A 24 3.50 12.50 11.46
CA TYR A 24 2.71 11.31 11.12
C TYR A 24 3.52 10.39 10.19
N TRP A 25 4.51 10.96 9.50
CA TRP A 25 5.41 10.29 8.58
C TRP A 25 6.84 10.07 9.12
N ALA A 26 7.20 10.51 10.33
CA ALA A 26 8.59 10.42 10.84
C ALA A 26 9.08 8.99 11.12
N GLY A 27 8.20 8.00 11.11
CA GLY A 27 8.60 6.60 11.23
C GLY A 27 9.30 6.04 9.98
N LEU A 28 9.28 6.78 8.86
CA LEU A 28 9.81 6.30 7.58
C LEU A 28 11.23 6.79 7.32
N THR A 29 12.21 5.91 7.50
CA THR A 29 13.61 6.09 7.07
C THR A 29 13.75 5.78 5.58
N ILE A 30 13.02 6.49 4.72
CA ILE A 30 12.89 6.12 3.30
C ILE A 30 13.87 6.85 2.38
N CYS A 31 14.44 7.97 2.81
CA CYS A 31 15.61 8.59 2.22
C CYS A 31 16.36 9.37 3.33
N PRO A 32 17.33 8.76 4.03
CA PRO A 32 18.06 9.45 5.10
C PRO A 32 18.79 10.68 4.54
N ARG A 33 18.38 11.88 4.96
CA ARG A 33 18.92 13.17 4.46
C ARG A 33 20.41 13.36 4.75
N ASP A 34 20.92 12.66 5.75
CA ASP A 34 22.34 12.58 6.12
C ASP A 34 23.16 11.66 5.20
N GLN A 35 22.51 10.75 4.47
CA GLN A 35 23.15 9.76 3.61
C GLN A 35 22.92 10.01 2.12
N VAL A 36 21.85 10.72 1.77
CA VAL A 36 21.52 11.06 0.37
C VAL A 36 21.96 12.50 0.08
N ALA A 37 22.75 12.68 -0.98
CA ALA A 37 23.13 14.02 -1.41
C ALA A 37 21.89 14.89 -1.72
N PRO A 38 21.87 16.19 -1.37
CA PRO A 38 20.68 17.04 -1.54
C PRO A 38 20.10 17.04 -2.96
N ARG A 39 20.95 16.94 -3.99
CA ARG A 39 20.55 16.87 -5.39
C ARG A 39 19.82 15.57 -5.75
N ASP A 40 20.12 14.48 -5.04
CA ASP A 40 19.64 13.12 -5.31
C ASP A 40 18.43 12.78 -4.42
N TYR A 41 18.09 13.62 -3.45
CA TYR A 41 17.01 13.40 -2.49
C TYR A 41 15.65 13.18 -3.16
N ASN A 42 15.27 14.06 -4.10
CA ASN A 42 14.00 13.94 -4.80
C ASN A 42 13.95 12.66 -5.65
N ARG A 43 15.07 12.28 -6.27
CA ARG A 43 15.18 11.02 -7.03
C ARG A 43 14.99 9.81 -6.11
N CYS A 44 15.64 9.79 -4.95
CA CYS A 44 15.44 8.76 -3.94
C CYS A 44 13.96 8.64 -3.55
N LEU A 45 13.27 9.77 -3.31
CA LEU A 45 11.85 9.76 -2.97
C LEU A 45 10.97 9.22 -4.11
N TYR A 46 11.24 9.58 -5.36
CA TYR A 46 10.55 9.01 -6.52
C TYR A 46 10.74 7.49 -6.63
N ASP A 47 11.99 7.02 -6.51
CA ASP A 47 12.32 5.60 -6.59
C ASP A 47 11.67 4.81 -5.45
N ALA A 48 11.67 5.37 -4.23
CA ALA A 48 10.98 4.79 -3.09
C ALA A 48 9.45 4.75 -3.26
N GLN A 49 8.85 5.80 -3.82
CA GLN A 49 7.42 5.82 -4.14
C GLN A 49 7.07 4.69 -5.09
N ARG A 50 7.78 4.58 -6.22
CA ARG A 50 7.58 3.53 -7.21
C ARG A 50 7.77 2.14 -6.60
N THR A 51 8.77 1.98 -5.74
CA THR A 51 9.01 0.71 -5.02
C THR A 51 7.83 0.36 -4.12
N SER A 52 7.29 1.33 -3.38
CA SER A 52 6.12 1.11 -2.52
C SER A 52 4.86 0.76 -3.31
N GLU A 53 4.67 1.35 -4.49
CA GLU A 53 3.55 1.05 -5.39
C GLU A 53 3.64 -0.37 -5.93
N SER A 54 4.84 -0.77 -6.40
CA SER A 54 5.08 -2.13 -6.88
C SER A 54 4.93 -3.17 -5.77
N ALA A 55 5.39 -2.87 -4.55
CA ALA A 55 5.20 -3.75 -3.40
C ALA A 55 3.72 -3.93 -3.04
N LEU A 56 2.93 -2.86 -3.09
CA LEU A 56 1.49 -2.93 -2.89
C LEU A 56 0.81 -3.78 -3.98
N GLU A 57 1.18 -3.57 -5.24
CA GLU A 57 0.64 -4.36 -6.36
C GLU A 57 0.95 -5.85 -6.21
N ALA A 58 2.18 -6.19 -5.80
CA ALA A 58 2.58 -7.56 -5.52
C ALA A 58 1.72 -8.21 -4.43
N GLU A 59 1.40 -7.48 -3.34
CA GLU A 59 0.54 -7.99 -2.27
C GLU A 59 -0.93 -8.13 -2.69
N VAL A 60 -1.42 -7.26 -3.58
CA VAL A 60 -2.76 -7.44 -4.18
C VAL A 60 -2.79 -8.69 -5.05
N GLY A 61 -1.76 -8.90 -5.88
CA GLY A 61 -1.60 -10.11 -6.67
C GLY A 61 -1.53 -11.38 -5.81
N ASN A 62 -0.77 -11.35 -4.71
CA ASN A 62 -0.71 -12.43 -3.75
C ASN A 62 -2.08 -12.73 -3.13
N ALA A 63 -2.80 -11.71 -2.69
CA ALA A 63 -4.14 -11.87 -2.14
C ALA A 63 -5.09 -12.57 -3.13
N VAL A 64 -5.03 -12.21 -4.40
CA VAL A 64 -5.79 -12.88 -5.47
C VAL A 64 -5.39 -14.35 -5.60
N ALA A 65 -4.08 -14.65 -5.66
CA ALA A 65 -3.59 -16.02 -5.76
C ALA A 65 -4.01 -16.89 -4.56
N VAL A 66 -3.95 -16.33 -3.35
CA VAL A 66 -4.42 -17.00 -2.13
C VAL A 66 -5.91 -17.32 -2.24
N ILE A 67 -6.74 -16.36 -2.68
CA ILE A 67 -8.18 -16.61 -2.89
C ILE A 67 -8.40 -17.73 -3.91
N GLU A 68 -7.63 -17.77 -4.98
CA GLU A 68 -7.74 -18.80 -6.02
C GLU A 68 -7.34 -20.19 -5.53
N SER A 69 -6.33 -20.27 -4.67
CA SER A 69 -5.85 -21.53 -4.08
C SER A 69 -6.84 -22.19 -3.10
N ARG A 70 -7.89 -21.49 -2.67
CA ARG A 70 -8.91 -21.99 -1.73
C ARG A 70 -9.83 -23.03 -2.37
N ALA A 71 -9.38 -24.28 -2.35
CA ALA A 71 -10.10 -25.45 -2.87
C ALA A 71 -11.38 -25.78 -2.08
N ASP A 72 -11.49 -25.31 -0.83
CA ASP A 72 -12.67 -25.47 0.03
C ASP A 72 -13.85 -24.58 -0.38
N LEU A 73 -13.63 -23.58 -1.23
CA LEU A 73 -14.67 -22.69 -1.73
C LEU A 73 -15.17 -23.12 -3.11
N VAL A 74 -16.43 -22.83 -3.43
CA VAL A 74 -16.91 -22.96 -4.81
C VAL A 74 -16.45 -21.78 -5.67
N ALA A 75 -16.36 -21.97 -6.99
CA ALA A 75 -15.81 -20.96 -7.92
C ALA A 75 -16.53 -19.59 -7.82
N VAL A 76 -17.86 -19.59 -7.64
CA VAL A 76 -18.64 -18.36 -7.50
C VAL A 76 -18.30 -17.59 -6.22
N GLN A 77 -17.97 -18.28 -5.12
CA GLN A 77 -17.56 -17.64 -3.87
C GLN A 77 -16.18 -16.99 -4.01
N ARG A 78 -15.22 -17.69 -4.64
CA ARG A 78 -13.90 -17.12 -4.95
C ARG A 78 -14.03 -15.88 -5.84
N SER A 79 -14.84 -15.96 -6.90
CA SER A 79 -15.09 -14.83 -7.80
C SER A 79 -15.67 -13.62 -7.07
N ARG A 80 -16.71 -13.83 -6.24
CA ARG A 80 -17.30 -12.77 -5.43
C ARG A 80 -16.28 -12.13 -4.48
N TRP A 81 -15.44 -12.93 -3.83
CA TRP A 81 -14.40 -12.42 -2.93
C TRP A 81 -13.38 -11.57 -3.70
N LYS A 82 -12.89 -12.04 -4.86
CA LYS A 82 -11.97 -11.25 -5.70
C LYS A 82 -12.57 -9.92 -6.13
N ASN A 83 -13.83 -9.89 -6.53
CA ASN A 83 -14.51 -8.65 -6.91
C ASN A 83 -14.60 -7.66 -5.74
N LEU A 84 -14.90 -8.14 -4.53
CA LEU A 84 -14.94 -7.28 -3.34
C LEU A 84 -13.55 -6.77 -2.94
N LEU A 85 -12.50 -7.59 -3.14
CA LEU A 85 -11.12 -7.16 -2.92
C LEU A 85 -10.72 -6.06 -3.89
N ASP A 86 -11.03 -6.23 -5.18
CA ASP A 86 -10.79 -5.24 -6.23
C ASP A 86 -11.51 -3.91 -5.92
N GLU A 87 -12.79 -3.99 -5.56
CA GLU A 87 -13.61 -2.83 -5.20
C GLU A 87 -13.05 -2.08 -3.96
N ALA A 88 -12.59 -2.82 -2.95
CA ALA A 88 -11.95 -2.26 -1.77
C ALA A 88 -10.60 -1.60 -2.12
N GLN A 89 -9.82 -2.21 -3.00
CA GLN A 89 -8.53 -1.69 -3.44
C GLN A 89 -8.68 -0.41 -4.27
N SER A 90 -9.68 -0.35 -5.15
CA SER A 90 -10.03 0.85 -5.91
C SER A 90 -10.38 2.03 -4.99
N ARG A 91 -11.23 1.79 -3.98
CA ARG A 91 -11.57 2.81 -2.99
C ARG A 91 -10.38 3.26 -2.16
N PHE A 92 -9.50 2.34 -1.80
CA PHE A 92 -8.25 2.68 -1.11
C PHE A 92 -7.40 3.63 -1.96
N LEU A 93 -7.20 3.35 -3.25
CA LEU A 93 -6.40 4.22 -4.13
C LEU A 93 -7.01 5.61 -4.26
N ILE A 94 -8.34 5.71 -4.36
CA ILE A 94 -9.06 6.99 -4.37
C ILE A 94 -8.80 7.75 -3.07
N PHE A 95 -9.07 7.13 -1.92
CA PHE A 95 -8.85 7.72 -0.61
C PHE A 95 -7.40 8.20 -0.44
N ARG A 96 -6.43 7.31 -0.69
CA ARG A 96 -4.99 7.61 -0.62
C ARG A 96 -4.62 8.81 -1.47
N ASN A 97 -5.12 8.88 -2.70
CA ASN A 97 -4.79 9.99 -3.59
C ASN A 97 -5.36 11.31 -3.07
N PHE A 98 -6.62 11.32 -2.62
CA PHE A 98 -7.21 12.54 -2.03
C PHE A 98 -6.46 12.98 -0.78
N ASP A 99 -6.18 12.05 0.13
CA ASP A 99 -5.49 12.32 1.38
C ASP A 99 -4.07 12.86 1.12
N CYS A 100 -3.27 12.13 0.34
CA CYS A 100 -1.89 12.52 0.11
C CYS A 100 -1.72 13.76 -0.77
N GLN A 101 -2.59 13.99 -1.76
CA GLN A 101 -2.43 15.13 -2.67
C GLN A 101 -3.04 16.42 -2.11
N SER A 102 -4.14 16.30 -1.36
CA SER A 102 -4.96 17.45 -0.95
C SER A 102 -4.87 17.75 0.54
N VAL A 103 -4.59 16.77 1.40
CA VAL A 103 -4.59 16.97 2.86
C VAL A 103 -3.16 17.04 3.40
N ALA A 104 -2.31 16.06 3.05
CA ALA A 104 -0.95 15.94 3.58
C ALA A 104 -0.07 17.22 3.47
N PRO A 105 -0.16 18.06 2.41
CA PRO A 105 0.58 19.33 2.35
C PRO A 105 0.27 20.30 3.50
N PHE A 106 -0.92 20.20 4.09
CA PHE A 106 -1.37 21.07 5.19
C PHE A 106 -1.06 20.49 6.57
N GLU A 107 -0.88 19.17 6.68
CA GLU A 107 -0.58 18.48 7.94
C GLU A 107 0.93 18.37 8.22
N GLY A 108 1.75 18.54 7.19
CA GLY A 108 3.20 18.43 7.26
C GLY A 108 3.88 19.52 8.08
N LYS A 109 5.11 19.22 8.55
CA LYS A 109 6.01 20.21 9.13
C LYS A 109 6.25 21.37 8.16
N ARG A 110 6.16 22.59 8.70
CA ARG A 110 6.57 23.82 7.99
C ARG A 110 8.04 23.71 7.55
N GLY A 111 8.32 24.07 6.31
CA GLY A 111 9.66 24.02 5.71
C GLY A 111 9.97 22.73 4.93
N ILE A 112 9.10 21.71 5.00
CA ILE A 112 9.12 20.58 4.09
C ILE A 112 8.36 20.96 2.82
N GLY A 113 8.91 20.66 1.65
CA GLY A 113 8.26 20.97 0.37
C GLY A 113 6.99 20.12 0.15
N ASN A 114 5.99 20.69 -0.55
CA ASN A 114 4.74 19.98 -0.86
C ASN A 114 4.98 18.63 -1.55
N PHE A 115 5.97 18.56 -2.43
CA PHE A 115 6.35 17.32 -3.11
C PHE A 115 6.72 16.22 -2.11
N GLU A 116 7.62 16.53 -1.18
CA GLU A 116 8.11 15.57 -0.19
C GLU A 116 7.00 15.10 0.74
N GLN A 117 6.14 15.99 1.23
CA GLN A 117 5.00 15.60 2.07
C GLN A 117 4.05 14.65 1.35
N ARG A 118 3.72 14.95 0.08
CA ARG A 118 2.87 14.10 -0.76
C ARG A 118 3.48 12.72 -0.97
N THR A 119 4.77 12.68 -1.30
CA THR A 119 5.48 11.43 -1.58
C THR A 119 5.62 10.56 -0.32
N LEU A 120 5.97 11.16 0.83
CA LEU A 120 6.04 10.42 2.10
C LEU A 120 4.67 9.83 2.50
N CYS A 121 3.60 10.59 2.33
CA CYS A 121 2.24 10.09 2.56
C CYS A 121 1.91 8.89 1.66
N LEU A 122 2.18 9.01 0.35
CA LEU A 122 1.92 7.93 -0.61
C LEU A 122 2.66 6.65 -0.22
N ILE A 123 3.94 6.79 0.15
CA ILE A 123 4.78 5.67 0.53
C ILE A 123 4.27 4.98 1.80
N GLU A 124 3.94 5.73 2.86
CA GLU A 124 3.39 5.13 4.09
C GLU A 124 2.06 4.44 3.82
N ALA A 125 1.15 5.09 3.10
CA ALA A 125 -0.15 4.52 2.81
C ALA A 125 -0.04 3.22 2.02
N ASN A 126 0.82 3.19 0.99
CA ASN A 126 1.10 1.97 0.22
C ASN A 126 1.71 0.88 1.11
N THR A 127 2.71 1.22 1.92
CA THR A 127 3.40 0.27 2.79
C THR A 127 2.45 -0.30 3.84
N ARG A 128 1.61 0.53 4.44
CA ARG A 128 0.60 0.12 5.42
C ARG A 128 -0.41 -0.83 4.80
N ARG A 129 -0.94 -0.49 3.61
CA ARG A 129 -1.89 -1.35 2.90
C ARG A 129 -1.26 -2.67 2.49
N ALA A 130 -0.02 -2.66 2.03
CA ALA A 130 0.74 -3.88 1.71
C ALA A 130 0.89 -4.77 2.96
N ARG A 131 1.26 -4.19 4.12
CA ARG A 131 1.32 -4.94 5.40
C ARG A 131 -0.03 -5.52 5.82
N GLU A 132 -1.12 -4.77 5.65
CA GLU A 132 -2.47 -5.25 5.94
C GLU A 132 -2.84 -6.46 5.08
N LEU A 133 -2.60 -6.37 3.76
CA LEU A 133 -2.84 -7.46 2.82
C LEU A 133 -1.99 -8.68 3.19
N ARG A 134 -0.69 -8.51 3.42
CA ARG A 134 0.20 -9.59 3.87
C ARG A 134 -0.27 -10.23 5.17
N GLY A 135 -0.67 -9.42 6.16
CA GLY A 135 -1.18 -9.92 7.43
C GLY A 135 -2.47 -10.73 7.29
N ARG A 136 -3.30 -10.43 6.27
CA ARG A 136 -4.56 -11.12 6.02
C ARG A 136 -4.43 -12.36 5.14
N TYR A 137 -3.55 -12.31 4.14
CA TYR A 137 -3.42 -13.35 3.11
C TYR A 137 -2.17 -14.22 3.28
N GLY A 138 -1.26 -13.86 4.19
CA GLY A 138 -0.01 -14.57 4.43
C GLY A 138 1.10 -14.17 3.47
N ASP A 139 2.18 -14.92 3.50
CA ASP A 139 3.33 -14.68 2.63
C ASP A 139 2.98 -14.90 1.15
N PRO A 140 3.69 -14.22 0.23
CA PRO A 140 3.56 -14.45 -1.20
C PRO A 140 3.65 -15.94 -1.55
N LEU A 141 2.60 -16.47 -2.18
CA LEU A 141 2.69 -17.81 -2.76
C LEU A 141 3.86 -17.84 -3.75
N PRO A 142 4.67 -18.91 -3.75
CA PRO A 142 5.72 -19.06 -4.75
C PRO A 142 5.09 -18.97 -6.13
N ALA A 143 5.72 -18.21 -7.03
CA ALA A 143 5.24 -18.07 -8.40
C ALA A 143 5.03 -19.47 -8.99
N ALA A 144 3.83 -19.73 -9.51
CA ALA A 144 3.58 -20.97 -10.25
C ALA A 144 4.64 -21.06 -11.36
N PRO A 145 5.25 -22.23 -11.60
CA PRO A 145 6.22 -22.37 -12.68
C PRO A 145 5.58 -21.88 -13.97
N GLU A 146 6.28 -21.01 -14.72
CA GLU A 146 5.79 -20.53 -16.00
C GLU A 146 5.41 -21.75 -16.84
N GLY A 147 4.11 -21.90 -17.12
CA GLY A 147 3.64 -22.89 -18.08
C GLY A 147 4.37 -22.67 -19.42
N PRO A 148 4.56 -23.72 -20.23
CA PRO A 148 5.39 -23.63 -21.42
C PRO A 148 4.97 -22.44 -22.29
N LYS A 149 5.89 -21.48 -22.47
CA LYS A 149 5.74 -20.36 -23.39
C LYS A 149 5.86 -20.89 -24.82
N GLY A 150 4.72 -21.26 -25.40
CA GLY A 150 4.65 -21.70 -26.79
C GLY A 150 3.32 -22.37 -27.12
N PRO A 151 2.94 -22.49 -28.40
CA PRO A 151 1.81 -23.29 -28.81
C PRO A 151 2.03 -24.72 -28.33
N GLN A 152 1.23 -25.19 -27.37
CA GLN A 152 1.27 -26.58 -26.96
C GLN A 152 0.81 -27.43 -28.14
N ALA A 153 1.61 -28.42 -28.52
CA ALA A 153 1.24 -29.37 -29.55
C ALA A 153 -0.03 -30.10 -29.12
N ARG A 154 -1.17 -29.71 -29.70
CA ARG A 154 -2.42 -30.43 -29.52
C ARG A 154 -2.36 -31.69 -30.38
N PRO A 155 -2.87 -32.84 -29.91
CA PRO A 155 -3.03 -34.02 -30.76
C PRO A 155 -3.82 -33.63 -32.01
N GLY A 156 -3.20 -33.69 -33.19
CA GLY A 156 -3.79 -33.31 -34.48
C GLY A 156 -3.41 -31.92 -35.02
N ALA A 157 -2.55 -31.15 -34.34
CA ALA A 157 -2.01 -29.90 -34.91
C ALA A 157 -0.85 -30.19 -35.87
N TRP A 158 -0.99 -29.77 -37.13
CA TRP A 158 0.10 -29.82 -38.12
C TRP A 158 1.18 -28.80 -37.73
N VAL A 159 2.36 -29.28 -37.32
CA VAL A 159 3.52 -28.42 -37.01
C VAL A 159 4.37 -28.34 -38.27
N PHE A 160 4.45 -27.17 -38.90
CA PHE A 160 5.39 -26.95 -40.00
C PHE A 160 6.81 -26.86 -39.41
N PRO A 161 7.78 -27.63 -39.92
CA PRO A 161 9.17 -27.48 -39.49
C PRO A 161 9.66 -26.10 -39.94
N THR A 162 9.96 -25.22 -38.99
CA THR A 162 10.71 -24.00 -39.28
C THR A 162 12.16 -24.39 -39.52
N SER A 163 12.69 -24.04 -40.69
CA SER A 163 14.11 -24.26 -41.01
C SER A 163 15.00 -23.61 -39.96
N PRO A 164 16.14 -24.23 -39.61
CA PRO A 164 17.09 -23.62 -38.67
C PRO A 164 17.64 -22.30 -39.23
N PRO A 165 18.10 -21.38 -38.36
CA PRO A 165 18.74 -20.15 -38.80
C PRO A 165 20.02 -20.48 -39.58
N VAL A 166 20.26 -19.75 -40.67
CA VAL A 166 21.53 -19.81 -41.39
C VAL A 166 22.50 -18.88 -40.66
N ASP A 167 23.66 -19.41 -40.26
CA ASP A 167 24.75 -18.67 -39.62
C ASP A 167 25.27 -17.51 -40.49
#